data_AF-A0A928Z520-F1
#
_entry.id   AF-A0A928Z520-F1
#
_cell.length_a   1.000
_cell.length_b   1.000
_cell.length_c   1.000
_cell.angle_alpha   90.00
_cell.angle_beta   90.00
_cell.angle_gamma   90.00
#
_symmetry.space_group_name_H-M   'P 1'
#
loop_
_entity.id
_entity.type
_entity.pdbx_description
1 polymer ?
#
loop_
_entity_poly.entity_id
_entity_poly.type
_entity_poly.pdbx_seq_one_letter_code
_entity_poly.pdbx_strand_id
1 'polypeptide(L)'
;MSAATQAQSYERRWQRFMQNPRILVERIYLPLVMLALHNWGKHHLYLALDTTVLWDEYCMIHLSVVCCGRAVPFLWQVLKHESAMVSSVSYRDLFRKAHWLLRAYPEVMLLADRGFACHELLAWLETRQWHYALRFAK
;
A
#
# COMPACT_ATOMS: atom_id res chain seq x y z
N MET A 1 -15.01 -14.58 -37.44
CA MET A 1 -14.90 -13.24 -36.80
C MET A 1 -13.52 -12.70 -37.10
N SER A 2 -13.37 -11.41 -37.43
CA SER A 2 -12.04 -10.83 -37.68
C SER A 2 -11.31 -10.57 -36.35
N ALA A 3 -9.97 -10.53 -36.40
CA ALA A 3 -9.15 -10.21 -35.24
C ALA A 3 -9.53 -8.85 -34.59
N ALA A 4 -9.93 -7.88 -35.42
CA ALA A 4 -10.37 -6.56 -34.95
C ALA A 4 -11.67 -6.64 -34.13
N THR A 5 -12.67 -7.41 -34.58
CA THR A 5 -13.93 -7.59 -33.84
C THR A 5 -13.68 -8.31 -32.50
N GLN A 6 -12.75 -9.27 -32.49
CA GLN A 6 -12.38 -9.99 -31.27
C GLN A 6 -11.66 -9.09 -30.28
N ALA A 7 -10.70 -8.27 -30.73
CA ALA A 7 -10.01 -7.28 -29.90
C ALA A 7 -10.98 -6.30 -29.24
N GLN A 8 -11.94 -5.78 -30.01
CA GLN A 8 -12.96 -4.84 -29.50
C GLN A 8 -13.88 -5.49 -28.44
N SER A 9 -14.19 -6.78 -28.59
CA SER A 9 -14.97 -7.54 -27.58
C SER A 9 -14.18 -7.72 -26.28
N TYR A 10 -12.88 -8.01 -26.38
CA TYR A 10 -11.99 -8.11 -25.22
C TYR A 10 -11.86 -6.78 -24.48
N GLU A 11 -11.65 -5.68 -25.21
CA GLU A 11 -11.55 -4.33 -24.63
C GLU A 11 -12.83 -3.98 -23.84
N ARG A 12 -14.01 -4.13 -24.45
CA ARG A 12 -15.29 -3.86 -23.78
C ARG A 12 -15.52 -4.74 -22.55
N ARG A 13 -14.99 -5.97 -22.55
CA ARG A 13 -15.06 -6.85 -21.38
C ARG A 13 -14.20 -6.32 -20.24
N TRP A 14 -12.97 -5.90 -20.53
CA TRP A 14 -12.08 -5.31 -19.54
C TRP A 14 -12.59 -3.97 -19.02
N GLN A 15 -13.13 -3.10 -19.87
CA GLN A 15 -13.76 -1.86 -19.44
C GLN A 15 -14.91 -2.14 -18.46
N ARG A 16 -15.81 -3.07 -18.79
CA ARG A 16 -16.90 -3.48 -17.88
C ARG A 16 -16.38 -4.06 -16.57
N PHE A 17 -15.30 -4.85 -16.61
CA PHE A 17 -14.67 -5.38 -15.41
C PHE A 17 -14.12 -4.25 -14.53
N MET A 18 -13.32 -3.33 -15.09
CA MET A 18 -12.70 -2.23 -14.35
C MET A 18 -13.72 -1.23 -13.79
N GLN A 19 -14.87 -1.07 -14.44
CA GLN A 19 -15.94 -0.18 -14.01
C GLN A 19 -16.95 -0.86 -13.07
N ASN A 20 -16.84 -2.17 -12.79
CA ASN A 20 -17.83 -2.87 -11.99
C ASN A 20 -17.61 -2.62 -10.48
N PRO A 21 -18.51 -1.89 -9.79
CA PRO A 21 -18.34 -1.55 -8.38
C PRO A 21 -18.43 -2.77 -7.44
N ARG A 22 -18.92 -3.92 -7.93
CA ARG A 22 -18.94 -5.17 -7.16
C ARG A 22 -17.57 -5.83 -7.06
N ILE A 23 -16.61 -5.39 -7.89
CA ILE A 23 -15.23 -5.88 -7.87
C ILE A 23 -14.46 -5.07 -6.85
N LEU A 24 -14.34 -5.64 -5.66
CA LEU A 24 -13.55 -5.07 -4.59
C LEU A 24 -12.10 -5.53 -4.76
N VAL A 25 -11.25 -4.69 -5.35
CA VAL A 25 -9.84 -4.99 -5.66
C VAL A 25 -9.11 -5.59 -4.46
N GLU A 26 -9.33 -5.01 -3.27
CA GLU A 26 -8.75 -5.50 -2.03
C GLU A 26 -9.11 -6.97 -1.73
N ARG A 27 -10.36 -7.40 -1.98
CA ARG A 27 -10.79 -8.79 -1.74
C ARG A 27 -10.17 -9.79 -2.71
N ILE A 28 -9.60 -9.32 -3.81
CA ILE A 28 -8.90 -10.16 -4.79
C ILE A 28 -7.40 -10.14 -4.51
N TYR A 29 -6.83 -8.94 -4.36
CA TYR A 29 -5.39 -8.74 -4.28
C TYR A 29 -4.82 -9.11 -2.91
N LEU A 30 -5.48 -8.72 -1.82
CA LEU A 30 -4.94 -8.91 -0.48
C LEU A 30 -4.73 -10.39 -0.14
N PRO A 31 -5.64 -11.33 -0.44
CA PRO A 31 -5.39 -12.75 -0.24
C PRO A 31 -4.15 -13.27 -0.98
N LEU A 32 -3.86 -12.76 -2.19
CA LEU A 32 -2.68 -13.15 -2.96
C LEU A 32 -1.40 -12.69 -2.29
N VAL A 33 -1.37 -11.45 -1.80
CA VAL A 33 -0.21 -10.94 -1.04
C VAL A 33 -0.04 -11.70 0.27
N MET A 34 -1.12 -11.94 1.02
CA MET A 34 -1.04 -12.70 2.27
C MET A 34 -0.58 -14.15 2.05
N LEU A 35 -0.98 -14.77 0.93
CA LEU A 35 -0.49 -16.09 0.54
C LEU A 35 1.01 -16.06 0.22
N ALA A 36 1.47 -15.05 -0.53
CA ALA A 36 2.88 -14.87 -0.83
C ALA A 36 3.73 -14.63 0.43
N LEU A 37 3.17 -13.98 1.44
CA LEU A 37 3.82 -13.74 2.73
C LEU A 37 3.77 -14.93 3.69
N HIS A 38 2.91 -15.93 3.46
CA HIS A 38 2.67 -17.01 4.41
C HIS A 38 3.94 -17.74 4.88
N ASN A 39 4.93 -17.88 3.97
CA ASN A 39 6.19 -18.56 4.23
C ASN A 39 7.37 -17.59 4.44
N TRP A 40 7.10 -16.33 4.81
CA TRP A 40 8.17 -15.33 5.04
C TRP A 40 9.16 -15.73 6.13
N GLY A 41 8.72 -16.56 7.08
CA GLY A 41 9.55 -17.05 8.18
C GLY A 41 9.80 -15.99 9.25
N LYS A 42 10.97 -16.06 9.90
CA LYS A 42 11.37 -15.15 11.00
C LYS A 42 12.22 -13.97 10.55
N HIS A 43 12.31 -13.72 9.24
CA HIS A 43 13.08 -12.61 8.70
C HIS A 43 12.34 -11.30 8.88
N HIS A 44 13.09 -10.18 8.91
CA HIS A 44 12.49 -8.85 8.92
C HIS A 44 11.59 -8.67 7.69
N LEU A 45 10.34 -8.31 7.92
CA LEU A 45 9.39 -7.90 6.91
C LEU A 45 9.46 -6.38 6.78
N TYR A 46 10.06 -5.93 5.71
CA TYR A 46 10.23 -4.51 5.43
C TYR A 46 8.97 -3.95 4.76
N LEU A 47 8.40 -2.90 5.35
CA LEU A 47 7.31 -2.12 4.77
C LEU A 47 7.81 -0.75 4.36
N ALA A 48 7.63 -0.37 3.11
CA ALA A 48 7.86 0.99 2.65
C ALA A 48 6.54 1.78 2.66
N LEU A 49 6.53 2.93 3.32
CA LEU A 49 5.47 3.94 3.23
C LEU A 49 5.91 5.01 2.23
N ASP A 50 5.04 5.30 1.26
CA ASP A 50 5.30 6.32 0.25
C ASP A 50 3.98 6.99 -0.22
N THR A 51 4.11 8.15 -0.85
CA THR A 51 3.02 8.87 -1.52
C THR A 51 3.35 9.13 -2.98
N THR A 52 2.35 8.97 -3.84
CA THR A 52 2.44 9.38 -5.25
C THR A 52 1.28 10.29 -5.59
N VAL A 53 1.59 11.43 -6.21
CA VAL A 53 0.58 12.31 -6.81
C VAL A 53 0.20 11.75 -8.18
N LEU A 54 -1.10 11.71 -8.46
CA LEU A 54 -1.66 11.20 -9.70
C LEU A 54 -2.54 12.30 -10.31
N TRP A 55 -2.21 12.68 -11.55
CA TRP A 55 -2.93 13.69 -12.33
C TRP A 55 -3.07 15.05 -11.64
N ASP A 56 -2.13 15.39 -10.75
CA ASP A 56 -2.14 16.61 -9.92
C ASP A 56 -3.44 16.83 -9.10
N GLU A 57 -4.28 15.80 -8.97
CA GLU A 57 -5.60 15.88 -8.31
C GLU A 57 -5.71 14.87 -7.17
N TYR A 58 -5.02 13.73 -7.28
CA TYR A 58 -5.10 12.65 -6.32
C TYR A 58 -3.76 12.39 -5.67
N CYS A 59 -3.78 12.08 -4.37
CA CYS A 59 -2.64 11.57 -3.64
C CYS A 59 -2.93 10.13 -3.25
N MET A 60 -2.13 9.20 -3.76
CA MET A 60 -2.15 7.81 -3.35
C MET A 60 -1.11 7.59 -2.26
N ILE A 61 -1.58 7.19 -1.08
CA ILE A 61 -0.73 6.74 0.01
C ILE A 61 -0.68 5.23 -0.05
N HIS A 62 0.52 4.65 -0.06
CA HIS A 62 0.65 3.19 -0.10
C HIS A 62 1.69 2.66 0.88
N LEU A 63 1.39 1.45 1.36
CA LEU A 63 2.31 0.57 2.04
C LEU A 63 2.69 -0.54 1.07
N SER A 64 3.97 -0.83 0.98
CA SER A 64 4.51 -1.87 0.12
C SER A 64 5.42 -2.78 0.90
N VAL A 65 5.31 -4.10 0.68
CA VAL A 65 6.31 -5.04 1.17
C VAL A 65 7.54 -4.96 0.28
N VAL A 66 8.70 -4.76 0.88
CA VAL A 66 9.98 -4.78 0.14
C VAL A 66 10.45 -6.23 0.03
N CYS A 67 10.51 -6.75 -1.18
CA CYS A 67 10.93 -8.12 -1.48
C CYS A 67 11.78 -8.13 -2.76
N CYS A 68 12.93 -8.83 -2.74
CA CYS A 68 13.80 -8.99 -3.91
C CYS A 68 14.16 -7.68 -4.63
N GLY A 69 14.42 -6.60 -3.87
CA GLY A 69 14.73 -5.27 -4.43
C GLY A 69 13.53 -4.55 -5.07
N ARG A 70 12.31 -5.01 -4.83
CA ARG A 70 11.07 -4.40 -5.34
C ARG A 70 10.14 -4.02 -4.19
N ALA A 71 9.42 -2.91 -4.36
CA ALA A 71 8.30 -2.55 -3.52
C ALA A 71 7.02 -3.17 -4.10
N VAL A 72 6.55 -4.26 -3.50
CA VAL A 72 5.31 -4.93 -3.89
C VAL A 72 4.15 -4.26 -3.14
N PRO A 73 3.13 -3.72 -3.82
CA PRO A 73 1.98 -3.10 -3.14
C PRO A 73 1.37 -4.04 -2.11
N PHE A 74 1.02 -3.52 -0.94
CA PHE A 74 0.35 -4.28 0.11
C PHE A 74 -1.01 -3.68 0.42
N LEU A 75 -1.02 -2.41 0.79
CA LEU A 75 -2.24 -1.65 1.06
C LEU A 75 -2.08 -0.25 0.48
N TRP A 76 -3.17 0.35 0.06
CA TRP A 76 -3.17 1.73 -0.40
C TRP A 76 -4.52 2.38 -0.17
N GLN A 77 -4.51 3.70 -0.25
CA GLN A 77 -5.69 4.55 -0.28
C GLN A 77 -5.42 5.72 -1.21
N VAL A 78 -6.48 6.23 -1.83
CA VAL A 78 -6.41 7.37 -2.74
C VAL A 78 -7.28 8.48 -2.17
N LEU A 79 -6.70 9.65 -2.02
CA LEU A 79 -7.34 10.86 -1.54
C LEU A 79 -7.40 11.85 -2.68
N LYS A 80 -8.48 12.62 -2.78
CA LYS A 80 -8.50 13.81 -3.65
C LYS A 80 -7.71 14.90 -2.94
N HIS A 81 -6.45 15.06 -3.33
CA HIS A 81 -5.48 15.95 -2.71
C HIS A 81 -4.31 16.18 -3.70
N GLU A 82 -3.99 17.45 -3.96
CA GLU A 82 -3.06 17.85 -5.02
C GLU A 82 -1.58 17.74 -4.61
N SER A 83 -1.30 17.37 -3.35
CA SER A 83 0.06 17.32 -2.80
C SER A 83 0.41 15.94 -2.24
N ALA A 84 1.70 15.59 -2.33
CA ALA A 84 2.28 14.39 -1.74
C ALA A 84 2.37 14.47 -0.19
N MET A 85 2.29 15.69 0.37
CA MET A 85 2.33 15.90 1.81
C MET A 85 0.94 15.68 2.40
N VAL A 86 0.77 14.55 3.08
CA VAL A 86 -0.50 14.13 3.67
C VAL A 86 -0.42 14.15 5.19
N SER A 87 -1.52 14.52 5.84
CA SER A 87 -1.59 14.50 7.31
C SER A 87 -1.48 13.08 7.86
N SER A 88 -0.97 12.92 9.07
CA SER A 88 -0.88 11.62 9.74
C SER A 88 -2.23 10.96 10.02
N VAL A 89 -3.27 11.77 10.18
CA VAL A 89 -4.66 11.32 10.28
C VAL A 89 -5.07 10.55 9.04
N SER A 90 -4.60 10.98 7.86
CA SER A 90 -4.96 10.40 6.57
C SER A 90 -4.52 8.95 6.43
N TYR A 91 -3.42 8.52 7.05
CA TYR A 91 -2.91 7.15 6.91
C TYR A 91 -3.06 6.25 8.14
N ARG A 92 -3.66 6.74 9.21
CA ARG A 92 -3.87 5.96 10.44
C ARG A 92 -4.62 4.65 10.21
N ASP A 93 -5.69 4.67 9.41
CA ASP A 93 -6.51 3.48 9.17
C ASP A 93 -5.77 2.46 8.30
N LEU A 94 -4.94 2.92 7.37
CA LEU A 94 -4.03 2.10 6.58
C LEU A 94 -3.05 1.33 7.50
N PHE A 95 -2.45 2.02 8.47
CA PHE A 95 -1.55 1.41 9.46
C PHE A 95 -2.25 0.45 10.42
N ARG A 96 -3.43 0.81 10.93
CA ARG A 96 -4.22 -0.09 11.78
C ARG A 96 -4.52 -1.41 11.08
N LYS A 97 -4.89 -1.32 9.80
CA LYS A 97 -5.16 -2.48 8.95
C LYS A 97 -3.90 -3.30 8.71
N ALA A 98 -2.79 -2.66 8.36
CA ALA A 98 -1.50 -3.31 8.16
C ALA A 98 -1.07 -4.07 9.42
N HIS A 99 -1.17 -3.43 10.59
CA HIS A 99 -0.85 -4.03 11.88
C HIS A 99 -1.72 -5.27 12.16
N TRP A 100 -3.03 -5.19 11.93
CA TRP A 100 -3.91 -6.34 12.13
C TRP A 100 -3.59 -7.49 11.18
N LEU A 101 -3.32 -7.20 9.91
CA LEU A 101 -2.97 -8.22 8.90
C LEU A 101 -1.62 -8.87 9.18
N LEU A 102 -0.66 -8.09 9.68
CA LEU A 102 0.70 -8.54 9.93
C LEU A 102 0.94 -8.97 11.38
N ARG A 103 -0.11 -9.17 12.18
CA ARG A 103 0.00 -9.57 13.60
C ARG A 103 0.72 -10.90 13.86
N ALA A 104 0.83 -11.75 12.83
CA ALA A 104 1.56 -13.01 12.89
C ALA A 104 3.06 -12.87 12.57
N TYR A 105 3.51 -11.67 12.14
CA TYR A 105 4.89 -11.39 11.77
C TYR A 105 5.52 -10.56 12.90
N PRO A 106 6.41 -11.15 13.71
CA PRO A 106 6.98 -10.47 14.87
C PRO A 106 8.00 -9.38 14.49
N GLU A 107 8.66 -9.53 13.34
CA GLU A 107 9.78 -8.67 12.92
C GLU A 107 9.39 -7.74 11.77
N VAL A 108 8.49 -6.79 12.01
CA VAL A 108 8.13 -5.78 10.99
C VAL A 108 9.01 -4.55 11.12
N MET A 109 9.56 -4.06 10.00
CA MET A 109 10.33 -2.82 9.93
C MET A 109 9.69 -1.83 8.96
N LEU A 110 9.24 -0.69 9.46
CA LEU A 110 8.72 0.40 8.63
C LEU A 110 9.86 1.29 8.12
N LEU A 111 9.86 1.53 6.82
CA LEU A 111 10.74 2.47 6.13
C LEU A 111 9.88 3.62 5.60
N ALA A 112 10.23 4.86 5.92
CA ALA A 112 9.59 6.02 5.32
C ALA A 112 10.59 7.17 5.14
N ASP A 113 10.28 8.02 4.16
CA ASP A 113 11.11 9.18 3.88
C ASP A 113 10.76 10.38 4.78
N ARG A 114 11.35 11.53 4.47
CA ARG A 114 11.21 12.77 5.24
C ARG A 114 9.82 13.38 5.20
N GLY A 115 8.99 13.02 4.22
CA GLY A 115 7.59 13.47 4.16
C GLY A 115 6.72 12.91 5.28
N PHE A 116 7.17 11.84 5.95
CA PHE A 116 6.41 11.13 6.97
C PHE A 116 7.03 11.20 8.37
N ALA A 117 8.15 11.90 8.54
CA ALA A 117 8.83 12.02 9.82
C ALA A 117 8.10 13.01 10.77
N CYS A 118 6.88 12.66 11.21
CA CYS A 118 6.05 13.45 12.11
C CYS A 118 5.89 12.80 13.49
N HIS A 119 5.59 13.64 14.49
CA HIS A 119 5.47 13.21 15.90
C HIS A 119 4.35 12.17 16.09
N GLU A 120 3.24 12.30 15.37
CA GLU A 120 2.11 11.38 15.51
C GLU A 120 2.43 9.99 14.99
N LEU A 121 3.20 9.88 13.89
CA LEU A 121 3.63 8.59 13.37
C LEU A 121 4.62 7.93 14.33
N LEU A 122 5.58 8.70 14.87
CA LEU A 122 6.53 8.20 15.88
C LEU A 122 5.83 7.69 17.14
N ALA A 123 4.94 8.50 17.72
CA ALA A 123 4.15 8.10 18.90
C ALA A 123 3.27 6.87 18.60
N TRP A 124 2.77 6.75 17.36
CA TRP A 124 2.07 5.55 16.93
C TRP A 124 3.03 4.34 16.89
N LEU A 125 4.22 4.46 16.31
CA LEU A 125 5.18 3.36 16.21
C LEU A 125 5.72 2.92 17.58
N GLU A 126 6.01 3.84 18.49
CA GLU A 126 6.54 3.55 19.85
C GLU A 126 5.60 2.71 20.70
N THR A 127 4.30 2.78 20.43
CA THR A 127 3.29 2.00 21.15
C THR A 127 3.02 0.62 20.52
N ARG A 128 3.81 0.22 19.50
CA ARG A 128 3.72 -1.08 18.82
C ARG A 128 5.09 -1.76 18.78
N GLN A 129 5.09 -3.06 18.53
CA GLN A 129 6.31 -3.87 18.38
C GLN A 129 6.95 -3.75 16.97
N TRP A 130 6.75 -2.63 16.28
CA TRP A 130 7.31 -2.42 14.94
C TRP A 130 8.62 -1.65 15.04
N HIS A 131 9.65 -2.14 14.35
CA HIS A 131 10.87 -1.37 14.12
C HIS A 131 10.62 -0.29 13.08
N TYR A 132 11.43 0.75 13.06
CA TYR A 132 11.30 1.81 12.05
C TYR A 132 12.64 2.45 11.68
N ALA A 133 12.74 2.90 10.43
CA ALA A 133 13.79 3.76 9.93
C ALA A 133 13.14 4.92 9.16
N LEU A 134 13.13 6.10 9.79
CA LEU A 134 12.59 7.32 9.22
C LEU A 134 13.73 8.26 8.87
N ARG A 135 13.69 8.83 7.67
CA ARG A 135 14.68 9.83 7.26
C ARG A 135 14.25 11.21 7.75
N PHE A 136 15.02 11.83 8.65
CA PHE A 136 14.79 13.23 9.04
C PHE A 136 15.47 14.19 8.06
N ALA A 137 14.87 15.36 7.84
CA ALA A 137 15.58 16.50 7.27
C ALA A 137 16.54 17.07 8.32
N LYS A 138 17.72 17.53 7.88
CA LYS A 138 18.64 18.29 8.72
C LYS A 138 18.11 19.69 8.99
#